data_AF-R5SHG5-F1
#
_entry.id   AF-R5SHG5-F1
#
_cell.length_a   1.000
_cell.length_b   1.000
_cell.length_c   1.000
_cell.angle_alpha   90.00
_cell.angle_beta   90.00
_cell.angle_gamma   90.00
#
_symmetry.space_group_name_H-M   'P 1'
#
loop_
_entity.id
_entity.type
_entity.pdbx_description
1 polymer ?
#
loop_
_entity_poly.entity_id
_entity_poly.type
_entity_poly.pdbx_seq_one_letter_code
_entity_poly.pdbx_strand_id
1 'polypeptide(L)'
;MAEAKKKFPQLRGEVVGIVNDFFGHTITVSGLVTAQDLIAQLKDRPTLGERVLIPANMLRHGEGVFLDDYTVEQVEQALGRRLTISETDGYSLCDAIFRQEP
;
A
#
# COMPACT_ATOMS: atom_id res chain seq x y z
N MET A 1 3.26 11.87 11.27
CA MET A 1 2.43 12.93 10.64
C MET A 1 2.42 14.26 11.40
N ALA A 2 2.31 14.28 12.74
CA ALA A 2 2.28 15.53 13.50
C ALA A 2 3.51 16.43 13.26
N GLU A 3 4.72 15.86 13.24
CA GLU A 3 5.95 16.63 12.96
C GLU A 3 6.01 17.18 11.53
N ALA A 4 5.58 16.40 10.54
CA ALA A 4 5.52 16.85 9.16
C ALA A 4 4.53 18.03 9.00
N LYS A 5 3.36 17.97 9.65
CA LYS A 5 2.36 19.04 9.64
C LYS A 5 2.84 20.33 10.32
N LYS A 6 3.75 20.26 11.30
CA LYS A 6 4.37 21.46 11.88
C LYS A 6 5.17 22.26 10.86
N LYS A 7 5.83 21.57 9.91
CA LYS A 7 6.64 22.21 8.85
C LYS A 7 5.80 22.54 7.61
N PHE A 8 4.79 21.72 7.30
CA PHE A 8 3.92 21.87 6.15
C PHE A 8 2.45 21.81 6.58
N PRO A 9 1.86 22.93 7.05
CA PRO A 9 0.48 22.95 7.57
C PRO A 9 -0.58 22.53 6.54
N GLN A 10 -0.29 22.75 5.25
CA GLN A 10 -1.16 22.36 4.13
C GLN A 10 -1.14 20.85 3.82
N LEU A 11 -0.30 20.05 4.49
CA LEU A 11 -0.19 18.62 4.27
C LEU A 11 -1.49 17.90 4.70
N ARG A 12 -2.23 17.40 3.70
CA ARG A 12 -3.42 16.56 3.90
C ARG A 12 -3.02 15.10 3.74
N GLY A 13 -2.94 14.40 4.87
CA GLY A 13 -2.58 12.98 4.91
C GLY A 13 -2.80 12.38 6.30
N GLU A 14 -3.01 11.07 6.31
CA GLU A 14 -3.17 10.22 7.48
C GLU A 14 -2.06 9.15 7.45
N VAL A 15 -1.55 8.75 8.61
CA VAL A 15 -0.71 7.55 8.72
C VAL A 15 -1.52 6.50 9.44
N VAL A 16 -1.67 5.37 8.77
CA VAL A 16 -2.41 4.22 9.24
C VAL A 16 -1.46 3.03 9.13
N GLY A 17 -1.34 2.26 10.21
CA GLY A 17 -0.61 1.00 10.16
C GLY A 17 -1.50 -0.11 9.60
N ILE A 18 -0.91 -1.01 8.83
CA ILE A 18 -1.51 -2.31 8.50
C ILE A 18 -1.00 -3.30 9.52
N VAL A 19 -1.90 -3.86 10.33
CA VAL A 19 -1.58 -4.93 11.29
C VAL A 19 -1.38 -6.23 10.51
N ASN A 20 -0.33 -6.98 10.84
CA ASN A 20 -0.08 -8.26 10.21
C ASN A 20 -0.77 -9.37 11.01
N ASP A 21 -2.01 -9.72 10.64
CA ASP A 21 -2.76 -10.77 11.32
C ASP A 21 -2.36 -12.16 10.79
N PHE A 22 -1.86 -12.24 9.54
CA PHE A 22 -1.48 -13.49 8.89
C PHE A 22 -0.23 -14.16 9.49
N PHE A 23 0.89 -13.43 9.59
CA PHE A 23 2.14 -13.94 10.18
C PHE A 23 2.29 -13.58 11.67
N GLY A 24 1.48 -12.66 12.17
CA GLY A 24 1.41 -12.28 13.57
C GLY A 24 1.88 -10.85 13.85
N HIS A 25 1.35 -10.26 14.94
CA HIS A 25 1.40 -8.82 15.20
C HIS A 25 2.79 -8.29 15.57
N THR A 26 3.78 -9.17 15.75
CA THR A 26 5.18 -8.78 15.97
C THR A 26 5.92 -8.47 14.68
N ILE A 27 5.32 -8.77 13.52
CA ILE A 27 5.88 -8.47 12.21
C ILE A 27 5.61 -7.00 11.84
N THR A 28 6.66 -6.23 11.62
CA THR A 28 6.59 -4.77 11.38
C THR A 28 7.25 -4.32 10.08
N VAL A 29 7.50 -5.24 9.14
CA VAL A 29 8.17 -4.96 7.85
C VAL A 29 7.19 -5.08 6.69
N SER A 30 7.35 -4.22 5.67
CA SER A 30 6.43 -4.18 4.52
C SER A 30 6.44 -5.46 3.69
N GLY A 31 7.61 -6.09 3.53
CA GLY A 31 7.74 -7.27 2.68
C GLY A 31 7.08 -8.55 3.21
N LEU A 32 6.47 -8.48 4.40
CA LEU A 32 5.69 -9.58 4.98
C LEU A 32 4.19 -9.24 5.09
N VAL A 33 3.77 -8.07 4.57
CA VAL A 33 2.34 -7.71 4.52
C VAL A 33 1.65 -8.56 3.47
N THR A 34 0.52 -9.15 3.83
CA THR A 34 -0.28 -10.01 2.95
C THR A 34 -1.41 -9.26 2.27
N ALA A 35 -1.95 -9.83 1.18
CA ALA A 35 -3.11 -9.27 0.52
C ALA A 35 -4.35 -9.27 1.44
N GLN A 36 -4.55 -10.36 2.20
CA GLN A 36 -5.66 -10.46 3.15
C GLN A 36 -5.65 -9.34 4.20
N ASP A 37 -4.49 -9.06 4.82
CA ASP A 37 -4.35 -7.99 5.81
C ASP A 37 -4.69 -6.62 5.19
N LEU A 38 -4.20 -6.36 3.96
CA LEU A 38 -4.50 -5.14 3.22
C LEU A 38 -5.99 -5.00 2.92
N ILE A 39 -6.61 -6.05 2.38
CA ILE A 39 -8.04 -6.05 2.01
C ILE A 39 -8.88 -5.81 3.26
N ALA A 40 -8.64 -6.55 4.34
CA ALA A 40 -9.42 -6.46 5.56
C ALA A 40 -9.40 -5.07 6.20
N GLN A 41 -8.26 -4.37 6.11
CA GLN A 41 -8.06 -3.09 6.79
C GLN A 41 -8.31 -1.86 5.89
N LEU A 42 -8.32 -2.03 4.56
CA LEU A 42 -8.48 -0.93 3.61
C LEU A 42 -9.82 -0.92 2.88
N LYS A 43 -10.46 -2.08 2.62
CA LYS A 43 -11.65 -2.17 1.77
C LYS A 43 -12.77 -1.20 2.15
N ASP A 44 -13.08 -1.10 3.44
CA ASP A 44 -14.20 -0.28 3.94
C ASP A 44 -13.75 1.11 4.44
N ARG A 45 -12.52 1.53 4.12
CA ARG A 45 -11.99 2.82 4.59
C ARG A 45 -12.54 3.97 3.72
N PRO A 46 -13.28 4.93 4.30
CA PRO A 46 -13.85 6.05 3.53
C PRO A 46 -12.77 7.02 3.03
N THR A 47 -11.59 7.02 3.65
CA THR A 47 -10.44 7.86 3.27
C THR A 47 -9.55 7.19 2.22
N LEU A 48 -9.88 5.97 1.76
CA LEU A 48 -9.12 5.31 0.72
C LEU A 48 -9.34 6.03 -0.63
N GLY A 49 -8.27 6.68 -1.10
CA GLY A 49 -8.25 7.42 -2.36
C GLY A 49 -8.44 6.52 -3.59
N GLU A 50 -8.20 7.08 -4.77
CA GLU A 50 -8.47 6.41 -6.05
C GLU A 50 -7.50 5.27 -6.38
N ARG A 51 -6.26 5.37 -5.88
CA ARG A 51 -5.17 4.42 -6.11
C ARG A 51 -4.51 4.02 -4.80
N VAL A 52 -4.08 2.77 -4.73
CA VAL A 52 -3.29 2.23 -3.62
C VAL A 52 -1.88 1.98 -4.12
N LEU A 53 -0.91 2.72 -3.58
CA LEU A 53 0.50 2.52 -3.92
C LEU A 53 1.09 1.51 -2.93
N ILE A 54 1.70 0.44 -3.46
CA ILE A 54 2.38 -0.58 -2.67
C ILE A 54 3.85 -0.68 -3.10
N PRO A 55 4.80 -0.94 -2.17
CA PRO A 55 6.17 -1.24 -2.54
C PRO A 55 6.27 -2.61 -3.23
N ALA A 56 7.15 -2.73 -4.23
CA ALA A 56 7.40 -3.97 -4.96
C ALA A 56 7.79 -5.14 -4.05
N ASN A 57 8.40 -4.86 -2.90
CA ASN A 57 8.81 -5.89 -1.93
C ASN A 57 7.65 -6.56 -1.18
N MET A 58 6.40 -6.08 -1.31
CA MET A 58 5.21 -6.80 -0.84
C MET A 58 4.84 -8.00 -1.73
N LEU A 59 5.36 -8.03 -2.95
CA LEU A 59 5.10 -9.08 -3.92
C LEU A 59 6.28 -10.05 -3.99
N ARG A 60 5.99 -11.31 -4.31
CA ARG A 60 7.00 -12.30 -4.67
C ARG A 60 7.69 -11.86 -5.95
N HIS A 61 9.02 -11.95 -5.93
CA HIS A 61 9.87 -11.42 -6.99
C HIS A 61 9.55 -12.07 -8.33
N GLY A 62 9.10 -11.26 -9.31
CA GLY A 62 8.83 -11.69 -10.67
C GLY A 62 7.48 -12.39 -10.89
N GLU A 63 6.65 -12.55 -9.86
CA GLU A 63 5.40 -13.32 -9.96
C GLU A 63 4.13 -12.44 -9.89
N GLY A 64 4.22 -11.20 -9.39
CA GLY A 64 3.04 -10.33 -9.28
C GLY A 64 2.00 -10.85 -8.28
N VAL A 65 2.42 -11.70 -7.34
CA VAL A 65 1.58 -12.30 -6.30
C VAL A 65 2.09 -11.93 -4.92
N PHE A 66 1.19 -11.83 -3.94
CA PHE A 66 1.54 -11.62 -2.54
C PHE A 66 2.04 -12.92 -1.90
N LEU A 67 2.51 -12.84 -0.65
CA LEU A 67 2.97 -14.02 0.09
C LEU A 67 1.87 -15.03 0.40
N ASP A 68 0.62 -14.60 0.42
CA ASP A 68 -0.58 -15.43 0.63
C ASP A 68 -1.24 -15.87 -0.69
N ASP A 69 -0.49 -15.87 -1.80
CA ASP A 69 -0.86 -16.38 -3.13
C ASP A 69 -1.99 -15.59 -3.84
N TYR A 70 -2.39 -14.43 -3.31
CA TYR A 70 -3.27 -13.49 -4.01
C TYR A 70 -2.53 -12.78 -5.14
N THR A 71 -3.17 -12.64 -6.30
CA THR A 71 -2.66 -11.80 -7.40
C THR A 71 -3.02 -10.33 -7.19
N VAL A 72 -2.28 -9.42 -7.82
CA VAL A 72 -2.59 -7.98 -7.81
C VAL A 72 -4.03 -7.73 -8.26
N GLU A 73 -4.50 -8.39 -9.31
CA GLU A 73 -5.85 -8.21 -9.86
C GLU A 73 -6.93 -8.61 -8.85
N GLN A 74 -6.71 -9.67 -8.07
CA GLN A 74 -7.65 -10.08 -7.02
C GLN A 74 -7.75 -9.03 -5.91
N VAL A 75 -6.63 -8.41 -5.55
CA VAL A 75 -6.61 -7.33 -4.56
C VAL A 75 -7.28 -6.07 -5.09
N GLU A 76 -7.03 -5.70 -6.35
CA GLU A 76 -7.70 -4.57 -7.01
C GLU A 76 -9.22 -4.74 -7.03
N GLN A 77 -9.68 -5.95 -7.38
CA GLN A 77 -11.10 -6.30 -7.36
C GLN A 77 -11.69 -6.23 -5.95
N ALA A 78 -10.98 -6.72 -4.95
CA ALA A 78 -11.45 -6.73 -3.56
C ALA A 78 -11.53 -5.32 -2.94
N LEU A 79 -10.57 -4.44 -3.27
CA LEU A 79 -10.54 -3.06 -2.81
C LEU A 79 -11.41 -2.12 -3.65
N GLY A 80 -11.73 -2.50 -4.90
CA GLY A 80 -12.34 -1.60 -5.88
C GLY A 80 -11.44 -0.41 -6.24
N ARG A 81 -10.12 -0.57 -6.05
CA ARG A 81 -9.09 0.45 -6.29
C ARG A 81 -7.96 -0.14 -7.09
N ARG A 82 -7.34 0.69 -7.92
CA ARG A 82 -6.15 0.29 -8.67
C ARG A 82 -4.94 0.21 -7.76
N LEU A 83 -4.15 -0.83 -7.90
CA LEU A 83 -2.85 -0.99 -7.26
C LEU A 83 -1.76 -0.43 -8.17
N THR A 84 -0.89 0.40 -7.61
CA THR A 84 0.30 0.90 -8.29
C THR A 84 1.52 0.40 -7.54
N ILE A 85 2.32 -0.42 -8.21
CA ILE A 85 3.55 -0.96 -7.62
C ILE A 85 4.66 0.07 -7.82
N SER A 86 5.31 0.45 -6.73
CA SER A 86 6.50 1.30 -6.73
C SER A 86 7.71 0.48 -6.32
N GLU A 87 8.81 0.62 -7.05
CA GLU A 87 10.09 0.13 -6.54
C GLU A 87 10.46 0.82 -5.22
N THR A 88 11.26 0.14 -4.40
CA THR A 88 11.72 0.61 -3.09
C THR A 88 12.81 1.69 -3.19
N ASP A 89 12.61 2.68 -4.05
CA ASP A 89 13.45 3.86 -4.21
C ASP A 89 12.61 5.15 -4.25
N GLY A 90 13.24 6.27 -3.90
CA GLY A 90 12.55 7.55 -3.80
C GLY A 90 12.12 8.14 -5.15
N TYR A 91 12.80 7.79 -6.24
CA TYR A 91 12.44 8.29 -7.57
C TYR A 91 11.18 7.58 -8.08
N SER A 92 11.15 6.25 -8.01
CA SER A 92 9.99 5.45 -8.40
C SER A 92 8.75 5.82 -7.59
N LEU A 93 8.90 6.09 -6.29
CA LEU A 93 7.81 6.57 -5.45
C LEU A 93 7.30 7.94 -5.91
N CYS A 94 8.20 8.90 -6.17
CA CYS A 94 7.82 10.22 -6.68
C CYS A 94 7.07 10.09 -8.01
N ASP A 95 7.59 9.30 -8.94
CA ASP A 95 6.97 9.04 -10.23
C ASP A 95 5.57 8.42 -10.05
N ALA A 96 5.40 7.44 -9.17
CA ALA A 96 4.11 6.81 -8.90
C ALA A 96 3.08 7.79 -8.31
N ILE A 97 3.53 8.73 -7.47
CA ILE A 97 2.68 9.77 -6.88
C ILE A 97 2.27 10.80 -7.93
N PHE A 98 3.23 11.32 -8.71
CA PHE A 98 3.03 12.46 -9.59
C PHE A 98 2.63 12.10 -11.03
N ARG A 99 2.83 10.85 -11.48
CA ARG A 99 2.29 10.42 -12.77
C ARG A 99 0.78 10.49 -12.72
N GLN A 100 0.25 11.36 -13.56
CA GLN A 100 -1.13 11.29 -14.03
C GLN A 100 -1.12 10.33 -15.20
N GLU A 101 -1.90 9.26 -15.09
CA GLU A 101 -2.18 8.44 -16.26
C GLU A 101 -3.03 9.27 -17.23
N PRO A 102 -2.74 9.20 -18.54
CA PRO A 102 -3.43 10.01 -19.55
C PRO A 102 -4.93 9.72 -19.61
#